data_AF-X0WN58-F1
#
_entry.id   AF-X0WN58-F1
#
_cell.length_a   1.000
_cell.length_b   1.000
_cell.length_c   1.000
_cell.angle_alpha   90.00
_cell.angle_beta   90.00
_cell.angle_gamma   90.00
#
_symmetry.space_group_name_H-M   'P 1'
#
loop_
_entity.id
_entity.type
_entity.pdbx_description
1 polymer ?
#
loop_
_entity_poly.entity_id
_entity_poly.type
_entity_poly.pdbx_seq_one_letter_code
_entity_poly.pdbx_strand_id
1 'polypeptide(L)'
;GNERHKKRQNIEKLVYLLDYYLTPIMHRFIDHREVAKRHNRGYGRIHAYRHQKWGIEYRTPYSFLASPLLTKGLYALACLIAHHYYKIKLTSPQKSIVTRYGDKLSNGYPADDLEKIIIKNAKPKILRMMSLYSPNPQYNGDIISMFNLVEQGKKLKTNDVLANYGYKNQESQPVITLANYSGKMNEISKTIYQTFKDEKFTLYLEQVYWGAGSRLYLGSRYGMLPKKPFKDVEFKVLEKTDTLYDLHIGV
;
A
#
# COMPACT_ATOMS: atom_id res chain seq x y z
N GLY A 1 -0.75 -32.74 -12.86
CA GLY A 1 -0.30 -32.80 -11.44
C GLY A 1 0.93 -31.94 -11.18
N ASN A 2 2.04 -32.20 -11.86
CA ASN A 2 3.35 -31.64 -11.54
C ASN A 2 3.48 -30.11 -11.76
N GLU A 3 2.92 -29.57 -12.85
CA GLU A 3 3.01 -28.13 -13.15
C GLU A 3 2.26 -27.24 -12.15
N ARG A 4 1.06 -27.65 -11.73
CA ARG A 4 0.29 -26.92 -10.71
C ARG A 4 1.04 -26.86 -9.39
N HIS A 5 1.69 -27.96 -9.01
CA HIS A 5 2.51 -28.04 -7.81
C HIS A 5 3.73 -27.11 -7.90
N LYS A 6 4.49 -27.18 -9.02
CA LYS A 6 5.64 -26.30 -9.28
C LYS A 6 5.24 -24.81 -9.28
N LYS A 7 4.11 -24.47 -9.89
CA LYS A 7 3.57 -23.11 -9.90
C LYS A 7 3.27 -22.62 -8.49
N ARG A 8 2.63 -23.45 -7.66
CA ARG A 8 2.35 -23.13 -6.25
C ARG A 8 3.63 -22.90 -5.46
N GLN A 9 4.62 -23.79 -5.59
CA GLN A 9 5.92 -23.64 -4.93
C GLN A 9 6.63 -22.35 -5.34
N ASN A 10 6.56 -21.96 -6.62
CA ASN A 10 7.15 -20.71 -7.12
C ASN A 10 6.46 -19.48 -6.53
N ILE A 11 5.12 -19.51 -6.41
CA ILE A 11 4.35 -18.43 -5.78
C ILE A 11 4.70 -18.31 -4.30
N GLU A 12 4.69 -19.42 -3.57
CA GLU A 12 5.06 -19.44 -2.14
C GLU A 12 6.49 -18.90 -1.97
N LYS A 13 7.42 -19.32 -2.81
CA LYS A 13 8.80 -18.79 -2.82
C LYS A 13 8.83 -17.28 -3.03
N LEU A 14 8.10 -16.75 -4.02
CA LEU A 14 8.03 -15.31 -4.28
C LEU A 14 7.46 -14.56 -3.07
N VAL A 15 6.38 -15.07 -2.48
CA VAL A 15 5.74 -14.46 -1.31
C VAL A 15 6.69 -14.42 -0.11
N TYR A 16 7.40 -15.50 0.18
CA TYR A 16 8.46 -15.52 1.22
C TYR A 16 9.53 -14.45 0.97
N LEU A 17 9.92 -14.26 -0.28
CA LEU A 17 10.92 -13.24 -0.63
C LEU A 17 10.38 -11.83 -0.44
N LEU A 18 9.12 -11.58 -0.81
CA LEU A 18 8.47 -10.30 -0.56
C LEU A 18 8.32 -10.04 0.95
N ASP A 19 7.92 -11.05 1.72
CA ASP A 19 7.81 -10.93 3.19
C ASP A 19 9.17 -10.67 3.86
N TYR A 20 10.27 -11.19 3.29
CA TYR A 20 11.60 -10.93 3.81
C TYR A 20 12.16 -9.57 3.37
N TYR A 21 12.09 -9.24 2.09
CA TYR A 21 12.79 -8.07 1.54
C TYR A 21 11.95 -6.79 1.57
N LEU A 22 10.62 -6.87 1.44
CA LEU A 22 9.75 -5.70 1.23
C LEU A 22 9.02 -5.30 2.52
N THR A 23 8.38 -6.26 3.18
CA THR A 23 7.49 -5.97 4.32
C THR A 23 8.18 -5.27 5.49
N PRO A 24 9.37 -5.68 5.94
CA PRO A 24 10.05 -5.02 7.06
C PRO A 24 10.44 -3.58 6.74
N ILE A 25 10.84 -3.29 5.50
CA ILE A 25 11.16 -1.93 5.04
C ILE A 25 9.92 -1.05 5.14
N MET A 26 8.79 -1.54 4.65
CA MET A 26 7.55 -0.78 4.65
C MET A 26 7.01 -0.54 6.07
N HIS A 27 7.07 -1.54 6.96
CA HIS A 27 6.60 -1.39 8.35
C HIS A 27 7.42 -0.41 9.17
N ARG A 28 8.70 -0.18 8.85
CA ARG A 28 9.52 0.86 9.51
C ARG A 28 8.93 2.26 9.39
N PHE A 29 8.13 2.50 8.35
CA PHE A 29 7.49 3.77 8.12
C PHE A 29 6.15 3.93 8.83
N ILE A 30 5.63 2.87 9.46
CA ILE A 30 4.27 2.82 10.01
C ILE A 30 4.36 2.59 11.51
N ASP A 31 3.39 3.11 12.27
CA ASP A 31 3.30 2.77 13.68
C ASP A 31 2.99 1.27 13.87
N HIS A 32 3.79 0.58 14.69
CA HIS A 32 3.63 -0.84 15.00
C HIS A 32 2.21 -1.22 15.46
N ARG A 33 1.51 -0.33 16.16
CA ARG A 33 0.12 -0.57 16.61
C ARG A 33 -0.84 -0.63 15.43
N GLU A 34 -0.64 0.20 14.41
CA GLU A 34 -1.45 0.16 13.17
C GLU A 34 -1.12 -1.07 12.32
N VAL A 35 0.14 -1.50 12.28
CA VAL A 35 0.54 -2.77 11.65
C VAL A 35 -0.17 -3.95 12.33
N ALA A 36 -0.08 -4.04 13.66
CA ALA A 36 -0.70 -5.09 14.45
C ALA A 36 -2.24 -5.13 14.28
N LYS A 37 -2.88 -3.97 14.34
CA LYS A 37 -4.33 -3.82 14.13
C LYS A 37 -4.79 -4.37 12.78
N ARG A 38 -4.03 -4.14 11.70
CA ARG A 38 -4.35 -4.74 10.39
C ARG A 38 -4.19 -6.25 10.41
N HIS A 39 -3.06 -6.72 10.94
CA HIS A 39 -2.76 -8.16 11.06
C HIS A 39 -3.88 -8.91 11.78
N ASN A 40 -4.38 -8.33 12.87
CA ASN A 40 -5.46 -8.88 13.70
C ASN A 40 -6.80 -8.88 12.96
N ARG A 41 -7.04 -7.90 12.08
CA ARG A 41 -8.21 -7.86 11.18
C ARG A 41 -8.08 -8.77 9.95
N GLY A 42 -7.02 -9.58 9.87
CA GLY A 42 -6.79 -10.52 8.76
C GLY A 42 -6.18 -9.88 7.50
N TYR A 43 -5.78 -8.61 7.57
CA TYR A 43 -5.12 -7.90 6.47
C TYR A 43 -3.64 -7.69 6.78
N GLY A 44 -2.77 -7.77 5.77
CA GLY A 44 -1.34 -7.53 5.99
C GLY A 44 -0.59 -8.68 6.65
N ARG A 45 -1.20 -9.86 6.84
CA ARG A 45 -0.54 -11.02 7.43
C ARG A 45 0.65 -11.47 6.58
N ILE A 46 1.74 -11.87 7.22
CA ILE A 46 2.85 -12.55 6.56
C ILE A 46 2.33 -13.78 5.80
N HIS A 47 2.83 -13.99 4.58
CA HIS A 47 2.34 -14.94 3.58
C HIS A 47 0.92 -14.68 3.03
N ALA A 48 0.30 -13.53 3.29
CA ALA A 48 -1.00 -13.23 2.72
C ALA A 48 -0.89 -12.91 1.22
N TYR A 49 -1.49 -13.75 0.39
CA TYR A 49 -1.68 -13.49 -1.03
C TYR A 49 -3.04 -14.03 -1.50
N ARG A 50 -3.48 -13.58 -2.67
CA ARG A 50 -4.68 -14.06 -3.36
C ARG A 50 -4.35 -14.38 -4.81
N HIS A 51 -4.94 -15.44 -5.34
CA HIS A 51 -4.85 -15.74 -6.77
C HIS A 51 -5.73 -14.80 -7.58
N GLN A 52 -5.20 -14.32 -8.69
CA GLN A 52 -5.89 -13.47 -9.66
C GLN A 52 -5.79 -14.08 -11.05
N LYS A 53 -6.68 -13.69 -11.97
CA LYS A 53 -6.62 -14.14 -13.38
C LYS A 53 -5.27 -13.81 -14.05
N TRP A 54 -4.66 -12.70 -13.64
CA TRP A 54 -3.39 -12.19 -14.16
C TRP A 54 -2.17 -12.55 -13.30
N GLY A 55 -2.32 -13.35 -12.23
CA GLY A 55 -1.19 -13.74 -11.37
C GLY A 55 -1.55 -13.88 -9.91
N ILE A 56 -0.80 -13.19 -9.06
CA ILE A 56 -1.07 -13.11 -7.62
C ILE A 56 -1.20 -11.66 -7.19
N GLU A 57 -2.06 -11.45 -6.21
CA GLU A 57 -2.14 -10.22 -5.45
C GLU A 57 -1.47 -10.45 -4.10
N TYR A 58 -0.37 -9.74 -3.86
CA TYR A 58 0.34 -9.77 -2.59
C TYR A 58 -0.35 -8.83 -1.60
N ARG A 59 -0.79 -9.35 -0.44
CA ARG A 59 -1.71 -8.66 0.48
C ARG A 59 -1.10 -8.35 1.86
N THR A 60 0.17 -8.67 2.05
CA THR A 60 0.97 -8.26 3.21
C THR A 60 1.21 -6.73 3.27
N PRO A 61 1.41 -6.00 2.15
CA PRO A 61 1.73 -4.59 2.21
C PRO A 61 0.64 -3.72 2.85
N TYR A 62 1.07 -2.76 3.66
CA TYR A 62 0.28 -1.60 4.05
C TYR A 62 0.09 -0.69 2.84
N SER A 63 -0.87 0.25 2.93
CA SER A 63 -1.00 1.28 1.89
C SER A 63 0.27 2.12 1.84
N PHE A 64 1.05 1.97 0.78
CA PHE A 64 2.35 2.64 0.59
C PHE A 64 2.23 3.97 -0.14
N LEU A 65 1.00 4.42 -0.47
CA LEU A 65 0.73 5.67 -1.16
C LEU A 65 0.96 6.93 -0.30
N ALA A 66 1.64 6.79 0.83
CA ALA A 66 1.96 7.87 1.75
C ALA A 66 2.96 8.91 1.21
N SER A 67 3.80 8.52 0.26
CA SER A 67 4.78 9.39 -0.37
C SER A 67 5.06 8.89 -1.78
N PRO A 68 5.15 9.77 -2.80
CA PRO A 68 5.58 9.37 -4.14
C PRO A 68 6.92 8.64 -4.15
N LEU A 69 7.87 9.08 -3.32
CA LEU A 69 9.19 8.46 -3.18
C LEU A 69 9.08 7.02 -2.65
N LEU A 70 8.35 6.83 -1.54
CA LEU A 70 8.17 5.49 -0.96
C LEU A 70 7.36 4.58 -1.87
N THR A 71 6.36 5.13 -2.57
CA THR A 71 5.54 4.40 -3.54
C THR A 71 6.41 3.86 -4.66
N LYS A 72 7.21 4.72 -5.30
CA LYS A 72 8.10 4.33 -6.39
C LYS A 72 9.17 3.35 -5.90
N GLY A 73 9.79 3.63 -4.75
CA GLY A 73 10.82 2.76 -4.16
C GLY A 73 10.31 1.36 -3.81
N LEU A 74 9.17 1.26 -3.13
CA LEU A 74 8.56 -0.04 -2.77
C LEU A 74 8.07 -0.79 -4.00
N TYR A 75 7.46 -0.11 -4.97
CA TYR A 75 7.02 -0.73 -6.22
C TYR A 75 8.20 -1.26 -7.04
N ALA A 76 9.24 -0.44 -7.21
CA ALA A 76 10.45 -0.83 -7.93
C ALA A 76 11.16 -2.00 -7.22
N LEU A 77 11.23 -1.98 -5.89
CA LEU A 77 11.78 -3.09 -5.11
C LEU A 77 10.96 -4.38 -5.28
N ALA A 78 9.63 -4.31 -5.24
CA ALA A 78 8.77 -5.46 -5.48
C ALA A 78 9.01 -6.06 -6.88
N CYS A 79 9.10 -5.20 -7.91
CA CYS A 79 9.41 -5.62 -9.28
C CYS A 79 10.80 -6.30 -9.37
N LEU A 80 11.80 -5.73 -8.69
CA LEU A 80 13.16 -6.29 -8.65
C LEU A 80 13.16 -7.67 -8.00
N ILE A 81 12.48 -7.84 -6.85
CA ILE A 81 12.36 -9.13 -6.16
C ILE A 81 11.65 -10.13 -7.06
N ALA A 82 10.53 -9.75 -7.67
CA ALA A 82 9.77 -10.60 -8.58
C ALA A 82 10.57 -10.98 -9.82
N HIS A 83 11.43 -10.09 -10.33
CA HIS A 83 12.30 -10.40 -11.45
C HIS A 83 13.40 -11.42 -11.08
N HIS A 84 13.97 -11.34 -9.87
CA HIS A 84 15.07 -12.21 -9.47
C HIS A 84 14.66 -13.44 -8.64
N TYR A 85 13.37 -13.62 -8.34
CA TYR A 85 12.89 -14.59 -7.34
C TYR A 85 13.37 -16.04 -7.57
N TYR A 86 13.54 -16.45 -8.83
CA TYR A 86 14.01 -17.79 -9.17
C TYR A 86 15.49 -18.01 -8.78
N LYS A 87 16.31 -16.95 -8.79
CA LYS A 87 17.74 -16.98 -8.41
C LYS A 87 17.96 -16.86 -6.90
N ILE A 88 17.00 -16.30 -6.16
CA ILE A 88 17.16 -16.06 -4.73
C ILE A 88 16.70 -17.28 -3.94
N LYS A 89 17.47 -17.70 -2.93
CA LYS A 89 17.06 -18.71 -1.96
C LYS A 89 17.23 -18.14 -0.57
N LEU A 90 16.13 -18.11 0.20
CA LEU A 90 16.21 -17.82 1.63
C LEU A 90 16.78 -19.04 2.36
N THR A 91 17.75 -18.78 3.23
CA THR A 91 18.29 -19.80 4.14
C THR A 91 17.26 -20.13 5.23
N SER A 92 17.40 -21.27 5.91
CA SER A 92 16.51 -21.65 7.02
C SER A 92 16.48 -20.58 8.13
N PRO A 93 17.62 -19.98 8.55
CA PRO A 93 17.59 -18.84 9.48
C PRO A 93 16.77 -17.65 8.98
N GLN A 94 16.89 -17.30 7.69
CA GLN A 94 16.11 -16.18 7.13
C GLN A 94 14.61 -16.47 7.16
N LYS A 95 14.19 -17.70 6.83
CA LYS A 95 12.78 -18.11 6.92
C LYS A 95 12.27 -18.06 8.37
N SER A 96 13.06 -18.54 9.33
CA SER A 96 12.72 -18.49 10.76
C SER A 96 12.53 -17.05 11.25
N ILE A 97 13.38 -16.12 10.78
CA ILE A 97 13.23 -14.69 11.08
C ILE A 97 11.90 -14.14 10.54
N VAL A 98 11.48 -14.51 9.32
CA VAL A 98 10.17 -14.09 8.76
C VAL A 98 9.01 -14.61 9.60
N THR A 99 9.05 -15.88 10.02
CA THR A 99 8.02 -16.47 10.88
C THR A 99 7.92 -15.72 12.21
N ARG A 100 9.05 -15.56 12.92
CA ARG A 100 9.10 -14.81 14.18
C ARG A 100 8.63 -13.36 14.03
N TYR A 101 8.95 -12.75 12.90
CA TYR A 101 8.50 -11.40 12.57
C TYR A 101 6.98 -11.34 12.49
N GLY A 102 6.36 -12.26 11.74
CA GLY A 102 4.90 -12.37 11.67
C GLY A 102 4.23 -12.66 13.01
N ASP A 103 4.86 -13.48 13.86
CA ASP A 103 4.36 -13.79 15.20
C ASP A 103 4.37 -12.55 16.10
N LYS A 104 5.48 -11.78 16.11
CA LYS A 104 5.54 -10.51 16.86
C LYS A 104 4.44 -9.55 16.42
N LEU A 105 4.26 -9.35 15.11
CA LEU A 105 3.23 -8.46 14.57
C LEU A 105 1.82 -8.89 14.98
N SER A 106 1.53 -10.20 14.92
CA SER A 106 0.21 -10.74 15.26
C SER A 106 -0.11 -10.62 16.76
N ASN A 107 0.92 -10.62 17.61
CA ASN A 107 0.78 -10.40 19.05
C ASN A 107 0.86 -8.91 19.45
N GLY A 108 0.97 -8.00 18.48
CA GLY A 108 1.07 -6.56 18.74
C GLY A 108 2.41 -6.09 19.33
N TYR A 109 3.44 -6.94 19.30
CA TYR A 109 4.76 -6.58 19.78
C TYR A 109 5.55 -5.80 18.72
N PRO A 110 6.34 -4.78 19.12
CA PRO A 110 7.28 -4.14 18.22
C PRO A 110 8.32 -5.17 17.74
N ALA A 111 8.67 -5.06 16.46
CA ALA A 111 9.58 -5.98 15.79
C ALA A 111 10.85 -5.28 15.26
N ASP A 112 11.15 -4.09 15.78
CA ASP A 112 12.28 -3.23 15.38
C ASP A 112 13.63 -3.96 15.36
N ASP A 113 13.85 -4.87 16.30
CA ASP A 113 15.05 -5.70 16.39
C ASP A 113 15.19 -6.61 15.15
N LEU A 114 14.11 -7.31 14.80
CA LEU A 114 14.04 -8.18 13.63
C LEU A 114 14.12 -7.36 12.34
N GLU A 115 13.43 -6.23 12.26
CA GLU A 115 13.47 -5.35 11.08
C GLU A 115 14.89 -4.87 10.80
N LYS A 116 15.62 -4.41 11.83
CA LYS A 116 17.03 -4.00 11.70
C LYS A 116 17.91 -5.14 11.19
N ILE A 117 17.74 -6.35 11.73
CA ILE A 117 18.48 -7.54 11.29
C ILE A 117 18.16 -7.86 9.82
N ILE A 118 16.88 -7.86 9.45
CA ILE A 118 16.45 -8.16 8.08
C ILE A 118 17.00 -7.11 7.12
N ILE A 119 16.83 -5.82 7.40
CA ILE A 119 17.28 -4.71 6.55
C ILE A 119 18.79 -4.74 6.35
N LYS A 120 19.57 -4.94 7.43
CA LYS A 120 21.03 -5.08 7.37
C LYS A 120 21.46 -6.21 6.43
N ASN A 121 20.74 -7.32 6.45
CA ASN A 121 21.04 -8.49 5.59
C ASN A 121 20.46 -8.36 4.17
N ALA A 122 19.37 -7.61 4.02
CA ALA A 122 18.64 -7.42 2.77
C ALA A 122 19.33 -6.42 1.84
N LYS A 123 19.80 -5.29 2.39
CA LYS A 123 20.35 -4.17 1.61
C LYS A 123 21.49 -4.60 0.66
N PRO A 124 22.53 -5.34 1.10
CA PRO A 124 23.60 -5.77 0.19
C PRO A 124 23.11 -6.68 -0.95
N LYS A 125 22.13 -7.56 -0.66
CA LYS A 125 21.55 -8.46 -1.66
C LYS A 125 20.71 -7.69 -2.68
N ILE A 126 19.97 -6.68 -2.24
CA ILE A 126 19.19 -5.81 -3.12
C ILE A 126 20.10 -4.99 -4.02
N LEU A 127 21.15 -4.37 -3.47
CA LEU A 127 22.15 -3.64 -4.26
C LEU A 127 22.80 -4.54 -5.33
N ARG A 128 23.12 -5.79 -4.97
CA ARG A 128 23.62 -6.78 -5.93
C ARG A 128 22.59 -7.14 -7.01
N MET A 129 21.30 -7.28 -6.66
CA MET A 129 20.25 -7.51 -7.67
C MET A 129 20.15 -6.34 -8.64
N MET A 130 20.18 -5.11 -8.13
CA MET A 130 20.15 -3.89 -8.94
C MET A 130 21.35 -3.81 -9.89
N SER A 131 22.56 -4.18 -9.42
CA SER A 131 23.77 -4.14 -10.24
C SER A 131 23.81 -5.22 -11.33
N LEU A 132 23.15 -6.36 -11.11
CA LEU A 132 23.07 -7.43 -12.10
C LEU A 132 22.07 -7.10 -13.21
N TYR A 133 20.85 -6.71 -12.83
CA TYR A 133 19.81 -6.24 -13.75
C TYR A 133 18.64 -5.68 -12.95
N SER A 134 18.22 -4.45 -13.23
CA SER A 134 16.98 -3.90 -12.70
C SER A 134 15.96 -3.82 -13.83
N PRO A 135 14.75 -4.38 -13.68
CA PRO A 135 13.70 -4.25 -14.69
C PRO A 135 13.21 -2.80 -14.85
N ASN A 136 13.46 -1.95 -13.85
CA ASN A 136 13.11 -0.53 -13.89
C ASN A 136 14.28 0.32 -13.36
N PRO A 137 15.39 0.43 -14.11
CA PRO A 137 16.61 1.08 -13.64
C PRO A 137 16.41 2.56 -13.29
N GLN A 138 15.45 3.24 -13.93
CA GLN A 138 15.10 4.63 -13.62
C GLN A 138 14.62 4.84 -12.17
N TYR A 139 14.11 3.80 -11.50
CA TYR A 139 13.65 3.85 -10.11
C TYR A 139 14.67 3.30 -9.11
N ASN A 140 15.90 2.97 -9.55
CA ASN A 140 16.96 2.53 -8.65
C ASN A 140 17.30 3.60 -7.59
N GLY A 141 17.27 4.88 -7.99
CA GLY A 141 17.44 6.00 -7.06
C GLY A 141 16.35 6.07 -5.98
N ASP A 142 15.11 5.69 -6.31
CA ASP A 142 14.01 5.64 -5.35
C ASP A 142 14.20 4.51 -4.32
N ILE A 143 14.69 3.34 -4.76
CA ILE A 143 15.04 2.23 -3.85
C ILE A 143 16.14 2.65 -2.87
N ILE A 144 17.21 3.29 -3.36
CA ILE A 144 18.32 3.76 -2.53
C ILE A 144 17.84 4.82 -1.53
N SER A 145 17.09 5.81 -2.02
CA SER A 145 16.51 6.87 -1.19
C SER A 145 15.61 6.31 -0.10
N MET A 146 14.79 5.30 -0.40
CA MET A 146 13.98 4.59 0.58
C MET A 146 14.83 3.94 1.68
N PHE A 147 15.92 3.23 1.33
CA PHE A 147 16.83 2.67 2.33
C PHE A 147 17.44 3.75 3.22
N ASN A 148 17.86 4.88 2.64
CA ASN A 148 18.42 5.98 3.41
C ASN A 148 17.39 6.54 4.42
N LEU A 149 16.11 6.63 4.05
CA LEU A 149 15.05 7.04 4.98
C LEU A 149 14.85 6.03 6.12
N VAL A 150 14.90 4.72 5.83
CA VAL A 150 14.82 3.67 6.86
C VAL A 150 15.98 3.77 7.85
N GLU A 151 17.20 4.01 7.34
CA GLU A 151 18.42 4.14 8.13
C GLU A 151 18.41 5.40 9.01
N GLN A 152 17.81 6.49 8.52
CA GLN A 152 17.56 7.70 9.31
C GLN A 152 16.49 7.49 10.40
N GLY A 153 15.79 6.35 10.43
CA GLY A 153 14.74 6.07 11.40
C GLY A 153 13.50 6.95 11.23
N LYS A 154 13.31 7.56 10.06
CA LYS A 154 12.13 8.39 9.77
C LYS A 154 10.88 7.51 9.70
N LYS A 155 9.90 7.81 10.55
CA LYS A 155 8.54 7.25 10.47
C LYS A 155 7.66 8.20 9.66
N LEU A 156 6.73 7.68 8.88
CA LEU A 156 5.67 8.53 8.31
C LEU A 156 4.71 8.84 9.44
N LYS A 157 4.50 10.14 9.72
CA LYS A 157 3.33 10.51 10.51
C LYS A 157 2.12 10.41 9.60
N THR A 158 1.02 9.93 10.11
CA THR A 158 -0.20 9.71 9.32
C THR A 158 -0.74 11.01 8.72
N ASN A 159 -0.43 12.16 9.32
CA ASN A 159 -0.75 13.49 8.82
C ASN A 159 0.14 13.92 7.64
N ASP A 160 1.32 13.30 7.47
CA ASP A 160 2.26 13.59 6.38
C ASP A 160 1.76 13.01 5.05
N VAL A 161 0.98 11.92 5.10
CA VAL A 161 0.50 11.22 3.90
C VAL A 161 -0.28 12.15 2.99
N LEU A 162 -1.25 12.88 3.54
CA LEU A 162 -2.10 13.79 2.80
C LEU A 162 -1.37 15.12 2.53
N ALA A 163 -0.59 15.61 3.49
CA ALA A 163 0.19 16.83 3.33
C ALA A 163 1.23 16.73 2.19
N ASN A 164 1.81 15.56 1.95
CA ASN A 164 2.77 15.29 0.87
C ASN A 164 2.13 15.32 -0.53
N TYR A 165 0.79 15.25 -0.64
CA TYR A 165 0.05 15.52 -1.87
C TYR A 165 -0.63 16.90 -1.86
N GLY A 166 -0.31 17.75 -0.88
CA GLY A 166 -0.84 19.11 -0.75
C GLY A 166 -2.12 19.25 0.08
N TYR A 167 -2.58 18.19 0.76
CA TYR A 167 -3.79 18.22 1.60
C TYR A 167 -3.41 18.41 3.09
N LYS A 168 -3.46 19.64 3.60
CA LYS A 168 -3.25 19.94 5.03
C LYS A 168 -4.54 19.68 5.83
N ASN A 169 -4.41 19.12 7.04
CA ASN A 169 -5.42 19.05 8.13
C ASN A 169 -6.45 17.90 8.15
N GLN A 170 -6.18 16.72 7.59
CA GLN A 170 -7.03 15.55 7.84
C GLN A 170 -6.35 14.55 8.80
N GLU A 171 -7.03 14.22 9.89
CA GLU A 171 -6.73 13.03 10.68
C GLU A 171 -6.91 11.80 9.80
N SER A 172 -5.86 11.00 9.68
CA SER A 172 -5.79 9.86 8.79
C SER A 172 -6.88 8.82 9.07
N GLN A 173 -7.92 8.80 8.24
CA GLN A 173 -8.69 7.58 8.01
C GLN A 173 -7.95 6.72 6.98
N PRO A 174 -8.07 5.38 7.07
CA PRO A 174 -7.37 4.51 6.15
C PRO A 174 -8.00 4.61 4.77
N VAL A 175 -7.12 4.68 3.76
CA VAL A 175 -7.32 4.31 2.35
C VAL A 175 -7.76 5.43 1.42
N ILE A 176 -6.93 5.70 0.39
CA ILE A 176 -7.32 5.42 -1.00
C ILE A 176 -6.11 4.88 -1.77
N THR A 177 -6.30 3.76 -2.45
CA THR A 177 -5.41 3.23 -3.50
C THR A 177 -5.61 4.09 -4.77
N LEU A 178 -4.89 5.21 -4.90
CA LEU A 178 -5.04 6.18 -6.00
C LEU A 178 -4.10 5.97 -7.21
N ALA A 179 -3.40 4.84 -7.28
CA ALA A 179 -2.36 4.65 -8.30
C ALA A 179 -2.86 4.67 -9.76
N ASN A 180 -4.17 4.64 -10.03
CA ASN A 180 -4.71 4.50 -11.40
C ASN A 180 -5.59 5.66 -11.90
N TYR A 181 -5.85 6.72 -11.13
CA TYR A 181 -6.77 7.78 -11.58
C TYR A 181 -6.07 9.15 -11.63
N SER A 182 -5.54 9.44 -12.81
CA SER A 182 -5.29 10.71 -13.54
C SER A 182 -5.24 12.07 -12.81
N GLY A 183 -4.68 13.08 -13.50
CA GLY A 183 -4.67 14.49 -13.06
C GLY A 183 -6.05 15.06 -12.65
N LYS A 184 -7.16 14.53 -13.20
CA LYS A 184 -8.54 14.93 -12.84
C LYS A 184 -8.88 14.62 -11.37
N MET A 185 -8.29 13.59 -10.74
CA MET A 185 -8.58 13.31 -9.32
C MET A 185 -7.92 14.29 -8.35
N ASN A 186 -6.77 14.87 -8.73
CA ASN A 186 -6.18 15.96 -7.95
C ASN A 186 -7.09 17.20 -7.99
N GLU A 187 -7.73 17.47 -9.12
CA GLU A 187 -8.69 18.57 -9.26
C GLU A 187 -9.96 18.30 -8.45
N ILE A 188 -10.56 17.11 -8.55
CA ILE A 188 -11.74 16.72 -7.77
C ILE A 188 -11.46 16.81 -6.27
N SER A 189 -10.33 16.28 -5.82
CA SER A 189 -9.93 16.30 -4.40
C SER A 189 -9.68 17.73 -3.91
N LYS A 190 -9.07 18.60 -4.73
CA LYS A 190 -8.91 20.03 -4.42
C LYS A 190 -10.25 20.77 -4.33
N THR A 191 -11.18 20.51 -5.26
CA THR A 191 -12.51 21.13 -5.27
C THR A 191 -13.31 20.74 -4.04
N ILE A 192 -13.30 19.45 -3.68
CA ILE A 192 -13.89 18.95 -2.44
C ILE A 192 -13.28 19.67 -1.24
N TYR A 193 -11.95 19.71 -1.12
CA TYR A 193 -11.28 20.39 -0.02
C TYR A 193 -11.69 21.86 0.11
N GLN A 194 -11.64 22.63 -0.98
CA GLN A 194 -12.01 24.05 -0.95
C GLN A 194 -13.46 24.28 -0.53
N THR A 195 -14.35 23.36 -0.91
CA THR A 195 -15.79 23.45 -0.60
C THR A 195 -16.07 23.26 0.89
N PHE A 196 -15.27 22.44 1.58
CA PHE A 196 -15.57 22.03 2.95
C PHE A 196 -14.46 22.37 3.97
N LYS A 197 -13.44 23.14 3.61
CA LYS A 197 -12.27 23.43 4.47
C LYS A 197 -12.62 24.01 5.85
N ASP A 198 -13.78 24.65 5.98
CA ASP A 198 -14.28 25.28 7.21
C ASP A 198 -15.31 24.40 7.95
N GLU A 199 -15.63 23.22 7.42
CA GLU A 199 -16.58 22.27 7.99
C GLU A 199 -15.87 21.02 8.53
N LYS A 200 -16.35 20.47 9.65
CA LYS A 200 -15.90 19.16 10.15
C LYS A 200 -16.69 18.06 9.45
N PHE A 201 -16.09 17.39 8.48
CA PHE A 201 -16.71 16.25 7.78
C PHE A 201 -15.75 15.07 7.70
N THR A 202 -16.30 13.87 7.51
CA THR A 202 -15.54 12.66 7.20
C THR A 202 -15.95 12.20 5.81
N LEU A 203 -15.07 12.42 4.84
CA LEU A 203 -15.22 11.86 3.50
C LEU A 203 -14.49 10.53 3.41
N TYR A 204 -15.12 9.56 2.78
CA TYR A 204 -14.47 8.36 2.32
C TYR A 204 -14.74 8.18 0.83
N LEU A 205 -13.70 7.71 0.14
CA LEU A 205 -13.73 7.39 -1.27
C LEU A 205 -13.55 5.88 -1.37
N GLU A 206 -14.62 5.20 -1.75
CA GLU A 206 -14.62 3.75 -1.84
C GLU A 206 -14.63 3.32 -3.31
N GLN A 207 -13.64 2.56 -3.72
CA GLN A 207 -13.69 1.88 -5.01
C GLN A 207 -14.52 0.62 -4.84
N VAL A 208 -15.70 0.58 -5.45
CA VAL A 208 -16.56 -0.60 -5.43
C VAL A 208 -16.54 -1.24 -6.81
N TYR A 209 -16.35 -2.55 -6.82
CA TYR A 209 -16.39 -3.36 -8.02
C TYR A 209 -17.80 -3.91 -8.18
N TRP A 210 -18.51 -3.45 -9.20
CA TRP A 210 -19.85 -3.91 -9.55
C TRP A 210 -19.86 -4.37 -11.01
N GLY A 211 -20.02 -5.68 -11.23
CA GLY A 211 -19.95 -6.28 -12.57
C GLY A 211 -18.56 -6.13 -13.23
N ALA A 212 -18.54 -5.73 -14.49
CA ALA A 212 -17.32 -5.54 -15.28
C ALA A 212 -16.69 -4.13 -15.15
N GLY A 213 -17.27 -3.26 -14.32
CA GLY A 213 -16.82 -1.87 -14.14
C GLY A 213 -16.24 -1.62 -12.74
N SER A 214 -15.39 -0.59 -12.65
CA SER A 214 -14.99 0.01 -11.37
C SER A 214 -15.73 1.33 -11.22
N ARG A 215 -16.34 1.55 -10.05
CA ARG A 215 -17.02 2.80 -9.71
C ARG A 215 -16.38 3.42 -8.47
N LEU A 216 -16.45 4.73 -8.37
CA LEU A 216 -15.90 5.51 -7.27
C LEU A 216 -17.06 6.10 -6.48
N TYR A 217 -17.20 5.73 -5.21
CA TYR A 217 -18.25 6.24 -4.35
C TYR A 217 -17.69 7.31 -3.43
N LEU A 218 -18.39 8.44 -3.35
CA LEU A 218 -18.11 9.49 -2.38
C LEU A 218 -19.16 9.40 -1.28
N GLY A 219 -18.74 8.99 -0.08
CA GLY A 219 -19.62 8.85 1.07
C GLY A 219 -19.26 9.80 2.20
N SER A 220 -20.26 10.18 3.00
CA SER A 220 -20.11 10.96 4.23
C SER A 220 -20.69 10.17 5.41
N ARG A 221 -19.88 9.98 6.46
CA ARG A 221 -20.30 9.18 7.64
C ARG A 221 -21.42 9.81 8.47
N TYR A 222 -21.75 11.09 8.21
CA TYR A 222 -22.68 11.86 9.03
C TYR A 222 -23.87 12.42 8.24
N GLY A 223 -24.11 11.96 7.01
CA GLY A 223 -25.24 12.44 6.19
C GLY A 223 -25.15 13.94 5.82
N MET A 224 -24.06 14.62 6.18
CA MET A 224 -23.80 15.99 5.77
C MET A 224 -23.36 15.98 4.32
N LEU A 225 -24.26 16.45 3.46
CA LEU A 225 -24.06 16.63 2.04
C LEU A 225 -23.89 18.12 1.72
N PRO A 226 -23.13 18.46 0.66
CA PRO A 226 -23.09 19.82 0.19
C PRO A 226 -24.49 20.27 -0.22
N LYS A 227 -24.92 21.44 0.24
CA LYS A 227 -26.22 22.03 -0.13
C LYS A 227 -26.32 22.39 -1.62
N LYS A 228 -25.21 22.35 -2.38
CA LYS A 228 -25.16 22.63 -3.81
C LYS A 228 -24.28 21.58 -4.53
N PRO A 229 -24.73 21.01 -5.66
CA PRO A 229 -23.90 20.13 -6.48
C PRO A 229 -22.68 20.89 -7.04
N PHE A 230 -21.56 20.20 -7.23
CA PHE A 230 -20.40 20.76 -7.91
C PHE A 230 -20.80 21.12 -9.35
N LYS A 231 -20.45 22.34 -9.81
CA LYS A 231 -20.84 22.84 -11.14
C LYS A 231 -20.38 21.94 -12.31
N ASP A 232 -19.33 21.14 -12.09
CA ASP A 232 -18.66 20.37 -13.14
C ASP A 232 -18.67 18.84 -12.86
N VAL A 233 -19.43 18.37 -11.87
CA VAL A 233 -19.51 16.94 -11.53
C VAL A 233 -20.97 16.53 -11.39
N GLU A 234 -21.41 15.66 -12.29
CA GLU A 234 -22.78 15.13 -12.28
C GLU A 234 -22.89 14.02 -11.23
N PHE A 235 -23.79 14.20 -10.26
CA PHE A 235 -24.10 13.18 -9.26
C PHE A 235 -25.34 12.41 -9.66
N LYS A 236 -25.24 11.08 -9.77
CA LYS A 236 -26.43 10.22 -9.82
C LYS A 236 -26.68 9.63 -8.43
N VAL A 237 -27.81 10.02 -7.85
CA VAL A 237 -28.34 9.41 -6.62
C VAL A 237 -28.97 8.07 -7.02
N LEU A 238 -28.39 6.96 -6.57
CA LEU A 238 -28.87 5.64 -6.97
C LEU A 238 -29.92 5.07 -6.02
N GLU A 239 -29.80 5.31 -4.71
CA GLU A 239 -30.81 4.89 -3.75
C GLU A 239 -30.93 5.90 -2.61
N LYS A 240 -32.17 6.16 -2.21
CA LYS A 240 -32.51 6.99 -1.04
C LYS A 240 -32.47 6.12 0.22
N THR A 241 -31.35 5.44 0.42
CA THR A 241 -30.99 4.86 1.71
C THR A 241 -29.77 5.66 2.16
N ASP A 242 -29.89 6.30 3.32
CA ASP A 242 -29.02 7.38 3.73
C ASP A 242 -27.53 7.06 3.52
N THR A 243 -26.82 7.97 2.81
CA THR A 243 -25.36 8.22 2.81
C THR A 243 -24.45 7.75 1.66
N LEU A 244 -24.94 7.15 0.56
CA LEU A 244 -24.05 6.75 -0.57
C LEU A 244 -24.46 7.35 -1.92
N TYR A 245 -23.51 8.02 -2.60
CA TYR A 245 -23.67 8.57 -3.96
C TYR A 245 -22.67 7.94 -4.92
N ASP A 246 -23.13 7.61 -6.12
CA ASP A 246 -22.27 7.13 -7.21
C ASP A 246 -21.71 8.33 -7.98
N LEU A 247 -20.38 8.42 -8.04
CA LEU A 247 -19.70 9.50 -8.74
C LEU A 247 -19.43 9.06 -10.18
N HIS A 248 -20.31 9.45 -11.10
CA HIS A 248 -20.07 9.27 -12.52
C HIS A 248 -19.15 10.39 -13.02
N ILE A 249 -17.84 10.14 -13.00
CA ILE A 249 -16.89 11.00 -13.70
C ILE A 249 -16.98 10.63 -15.18
N GLY A 250 -17.68 11.44 -15.97
CA GLY A 250 -17.60 11.38 -17.43
C GLY A 250 -16.14 11.55 -17.85
N VAL A 251 -15.56 10.52 -18.47
CA VAL A 251 -14.21 10.59 -19.02
C VAL A 251 -14.24 11.35 -20.33
#